data_AF-A0A2S6ZNA0-F1
#
_entry.id   AF-A0A2S6ZNA0-F1
#
_cell.length_a   1.000
_cell.length_b   1.000
_cell.length_c   1.000
_cell.angle_alpha   90.00
_cell.angle_beta   90.00
_cell.angle_gamma   90.00
#
_symmetry.space_group_name_H-M   'P 1'
#
loop_
_entity.id
_entity.type
_entity.pdbx_description
1 polymer ?
#
loop_
_entity_poly.entity_id
_entity_poly.type
_entity_poly.pdbx_seq_one_letter_code
_entity_poly.pdbx_strand_id
1 'polypeptide(L)'
;MTSAFTTHRNKVLGHYSTASWLRQFVLAMWNGTDHQVGLSKIATLDNDHAAAALAMLQSYRQNGECDPAFMSLALECQQRVEAEQTASRQAARFESWCKEAQFDLRAAGARAHFVDDHYGWFEDQFVSGMEPKDAANLALQSNLDEARSN
;
A
#
# COMPACT_ATOMS: atom_id res chain seq x y z
N MET A 1 -0.82 -8.45 34.00
CA MET A 1 -1.40 -9.16 32.83
C MET A 1 -0.80 -8.55 31.58
N THR A 2 -0.46 -9.35 30.57
CA THR A 2 -0.02 -8.85 29.27
C THR A 2 -1.22 -8.27 28.52
N SER A 3 -1.09 -7.08 27.94
CA SER A 3 -2.16 -6.46 27.14
C SER A 3 -2.54 -7.35 25.95
N ALA A 4 -3.83 -7.38 25.61
CA ALA A 4 -4.32 -8.08 24.42
C ALA A 4 -3.65 -7.56 23.13
N PHE A 5 -3.30 -6.27 23.09
CA PHE A 5 -2.63 -5.65 21.95
C PHE A 5 -1.20 -6.16 21.77
N THR A 6 -0.47 -6.43 22.85
CA THR A 6 0.84 -7.09 22.78
C THR A 6 0.70 -8.52 22.25
N THR A 7 -0.25 -9.28 22.80
CA THR A 7 -0.48 -10.69 22.43
C THR A 7 -0.83 -10.86 20.95
N HIS A 8 -1.63 -9.95 20.39
CA HIS A 8 -2.14 -10.04 19.02
C HIS A 8 -1.44 -9.13 18.01
N ARG A 9 -0.37 -8.43 18.41
CA ARG A 9 0.38 -7.48 17.55
C ARG A 9 0.73 -8.05 16.17
N ASN A 10 1.24 -9.28 16.12
CA ASN A 10 1.67 -9.90 14.87
C ASN A 10 0.51 -10.15 13.88
N LYS A 11 -0.71 -10.41 14.38
CA LYS A 11 -1.91 -10.56 13.55
C LYS A 11 -2.35 -9.23 12.95
N VAL A 12 -2.17 -8.14 13.70
CA VAL A 12 -2.49 -6.78 13.26
C VAL A 12 -1.48 -6.33 12.19
N LEU A 13 -0.18 -6.56 12.40
CA LEU A 13 0.87 -6.07 11.49
C LEU A 13 1.16 -7.00 10.29
N GLY A 14 0.40 -8.07 10.10
CA GLY A 14 0.54 -9.01 8.98
C GLY A 14 0.32 -8.36 7.59
N HIS A 15 0.82 -9.01 6.54
CA HIS A 15 0.76 -8.51 5.15
C HIS A 15 -0.46 -9.01 4.35
N TYR A 16 -1.47 -9.57 5.02
CA TYR A 16 -2.66 -10.15 4.39
C TYR A 16 -3.92 -9.31 4.65
N SER A 17 -4.99 -9.56 3.90
CA SER A 17 -6.23 -8.77 3.92
C SER A 17 -6.87 -8.72 5.31
N THR A 18 -6.94 -9.84 6.03
CA THR A 18 -7.48 -9.88 7.39
C THR A 18 -6.65 -9.07 8.38
N ALA A 19 -5.32 -9.05 8.25
CA ALA A 19 -4.45 -8.19 9.05
C ALA A 19 -4.70 -6.70 8.74
N SER A 20 -4.89 -6.34 7.47
CA SER A 20 -5.26 -4.96 7.08
C SER A 20 -6.59 -4.54 7.72
N TRP A 21 -7.59 -5.42 7.75
CA TRP A 21 -8.83 -5.15 8.48
C TRP A 21 -8.61 -4.97 9.99
N LEU A 22 -7.78 -5.81 10.62
CA LEU A 22 -7.43 -5.66 12.04
C LEU A 22 -6.69 -4.35 12.34
N ARG A 23 -5.80 -3.88 11.44
CA ARG A 23 -5.19 -2.55 11.58
C ARG A 23 -6.24 -1.46 11.57
N GLN A 24 -7.14 -1.51 10.60
CA GLN A 24 -8.22 -0.53 10.51
C GLN A 24 -9.14 -0.58 11.73
N PHE A 25 -9.37 -1.78 12.29
CA PHE A 25 -10.12 -1.95 13.52
C PHE A 25 -9.43 -1.29 14.73
N VAL A 26 -8.10 -1.47 14.88
CA VAL A 26 -7.32 -0.79 15.93
C VAL A 26 -7.35 0.73 15.76
N LEU A 27 -7.15 1.22 14.54
CA LEU A 27 -7.21 2.66 14.24
C LEU A 27 -8.60 3.24 14.48
N ALA A 28 -9.67 2.51 14.14
CA ALA A 28 -11.05 2.95 14.38
C ALA A 28 -11.37 3.06 15.88
N MET A 29 -10.75 2.25 16.73
CA MET A 29 -10.86 2.39 18.18
C MET A 29 -10.17 3.67 18.68
N TRP A 30 -9.04 4.04 18.09
CA TRP A 30 -8.26 5.22 18.46
C TRP A 30 -8.85 6.53 17.92
N ASN A 31 -9.22 6.55 16.64
CA ASN A 31 -9.82 7.71 15.98
C ASN A 31 -10.80 7.25 14.88
N GLY A 32 -12.01 6.87 15.31
CA GLY A 32 -13.06 6.36 14.43
C GLY A 32 -13.63 7.36 13.42
N THR A 33 -13.37 8.66 13.62
CA THR A 33 -13.78 9.71 12.68
C THR A 33 -12.96 9.64 11.39
N ASP A 34 -11.64 9.49 11.53
CA ASP A 34 -10.71 9.43 10.39
C ASP A 34 -10.50 7.99 9.90
N HIS A 35 -10.75 7.00 10.75
CA HIS A 35 -10.56 5.59 10.44
C HIS A 35 -11.86 4.80 10.60
N GLN A 36 -12.55 4.57 9.49
CA GLN A 36 -13.76 3.74 9.47
C GLN A 36 -13.42 2.26 9.25
N VAL A 37 -14.13 1.36 9.93
CA VAL A 37 -13.98 -0.09 9.75
C VAL A 37 -15.30 -0.73 9.34
N GLY A 38 -15.26 -1.53 8.26
CA GLY A 38 -16.42 -2.27 7.78
C GLY A 38 -16.72 -3.48 8.66
N LEU A 39 -17.78 -3.41 9.48
CA LEU A 39 -18.18 -4.51 10.37
C LEU A 39 -18.70 -5.74 9.63
N SER A 40 -19.12 -5.60 8.36
CA SER A 40 -19.54 -6.72 7.52
C SER A 40 -18.44 -7.78 7.35
N LYS A 41 -17.16 -7.38 7.44
CA LYS A 41 -16.01 -8.29 7.35
C LYS A 41 -15.87 -9.22 8.56
N ILE A 42 -16.50 -8.92 9.69
CA ILE A 42 -16.47 -9.78 10.89
C ILE A 42 -17.00 -11.19 10.54
N ALA A 43 -18.04 -11.27 9.71
CA ALA A 43 -18.62 -12.54 9.30
C ALA A 43 -17.68 -13.45 8.48
N THR A 44 -16.59 -12.89 7.93
CA THR A 44 -15.61 -13.61 7.10
C THR A 44 -14.30 -13.90 7.81
N LEU A 45 -14.16 -13.50 9.08
CA LEU A 45 -12.97 -13.80 9.87
C LEU A 45 -12.97 -15.28 10.25
N ASP A 46 -11.79 -15.90 10.26
CA ASP A 46 -11.63 -17.17 10.95
C ASP A 46 -11.76 -16.97 12.48
N ASN A 47 -11.93 -18.09 13.19
CA ASN A 47 -12.14 -18.08 14.63
C ASN A 47 -11.00 -17.42 15.42
N ASP A 48 -9.75 -17.52 14.92
CA ASP A 48 -8.58 -17.00 15.62
C ASP A 48 -8.47 -15.47 15.51
N HIS A 49 -8.72 -14.92 14.32
CA HIS A 49 -8.76 -13.48 14.11
C HIS A 49 -10.00 -12.84 14.76
N ALA A 50 -11.14 -13.52 14.75
CA ALA A 50 -12.34 -13.07 15.46
C ALA A 50 -12.10 -13.02 16.98
N ALA A 51 -11.49 -14.06 17.55
CA ALA A 51 -11.12 -14.09 18.97
C ALA A 51 -10.14 -12.96 19.33
N ALA A 52 -9.13 -12.72 18.49
CA ALA A 52 -8.18 -11.64 18.68
C ALA A 52 -8.86 -10.25 18.67
N ALA A 53 -9.76 -10.00 17.70
CA ALA A 53 -10.52 -8.76 17.61
C ALA A 53 -11.38 -8.52 18.87
N LEU A 54 -12.08 -9.54 19.34
CA LEU A 54 -12.90 -9.47 20.55
C LEU A 54 -12.06 -9.22 21.80
N ALA A 55 -10.91 -9.90 21.95
CA ALA A 55 -10.01 -9.71 23.08
C ALA A 55 -9.45 -8.27 23.13
N MET A 56 -9.03 -7.73 21.97
CA MET A 56 -8.58 -6.35 21.86
C MET A 56 -9.70 -5.36 22.18
N LEU A 57 -10.90 -5.57 21.66
CA LEU A 57 -12.07 -4.72 21.93
C LEU A 57 -12.43 -4.71 23.42
N GLN A 58 -12.41 -5.87 24.06
CA GLN A 58 -12.66 -6.00 25.50
C GLN A 58 -11.59 -5.27 26.32
N SER A 59 -10.31 -5.43 25.96
CA SER A 59 -9.20 -4.72 26.61
C SER A 59 -9.33 -3.21 26.45
N TYR A 60 -9.69 -2.73 25.25
CA TYR A 60 -9.91 -1.31 24.98
C TYR A 60 -11.12 -0.77 25.74
N ARG A 61 -12.22 -1.52 25.83
CA ARG A 61 -13.38 -1.10 26.63
C ARG A 61 -13.05 -0.93 28.11
N GLN A 62 -12.12 -1.73 28.64
CA GLN A 62 -11.72 -1.69 30.05
C GLN A 62 -10.70 -0.59 30.34
N ASN A 63 -9.72 -0.40 29.46
CA ASN A 63 -8.55 0.44 29.72
C ASN A 63 -8.50 1.70 28.84
N GLY A 64 -9.23 1.73 27.73
CA GLY A 64 -9.19 2.80 26.75
C GLY A 64 -7.78 3.10 26.25
N GLU A 65 -7.51 4.38 26.02
CA GLU A 65 -6.20 4.91 25.66
C GLU A 65 -5.17 4.85 26.81
N CYS A 66 -5.58 4.47 28.03
CA CYS A 66 -4.64 4.28 29.14
C CYS A 66 -3.81 3.00 29.01
N ASP A 67 -4.09 2.12 28.04
CA ASP A 67 -3.25 0.96 27.71
C ASP A 67 -2.08 1.40 26.80
N PRO A 68 -0.83 1.42 27.29
CA PRO A 68 0.31 1.86 26.48
C PRO A 68 0.58 0.94 25.27
N ALA A 69 0.23 -0.34 25.36
CA ALA A 69 0.40 -1.27 24.26
C ALA A 69 -0.59 -0.99 23.12
N PHE A 70 -1.82 -0.56 23.46
CA PHE A 70 -2.77 -0.08 22.48
C PHE A 70 -2.26 1.16 21.76
N MET A 71 -1.85 2.19 22.52
CA MET A 71 -1.38 3.45 21.94
C MET A 71 -0.17 3.25 21.03
N SER A 72 0.79 2.42 21.45
CA SER A 72 1.94 2.04 20.62
C SER A 72 1.50 1.37 19.33
N LEU A 73 0.61 0.36 19.42
CA LEU A 73 0.16 -0.38 18.23
C LEU A 73 -0.66 0.49 17.27
N ALA A 74 -1.45 1.44 17.79
CA ALA A 74 -2.22 2.38 16.97
C ALA A 74 -1.29 3.26 16.12
N LEU A 75 -0.21 3.80 16.71
CA LEU A 75 0.79 4.58 15.98
C LEU A 75 1.51 3.74 14.92
N GLU A 76 1.86 2.49 15.22
CA GLU A 76 2.45 1.58 14.23
C GLU A 76 1.48 1.28 13.07
N CYS A 77 0.20 1.09 13.38
CA CYS A 77 -0.83 0.90 12.36
C CYS A 77 -0.95 2.14 11.46
N GLN A 78 -0.91 3.34 12.04
CA GLN A 78 -0.98 4.59 11.29
C GLN A 78 0.21 4.73 10.33
N GLN A 79 1.44 4.56 10.82
CA GLN A 79 2.65 4.62 9.99
C GLN A 79 2.58 3.64 8.82
N ARG A 80 2.05 2.44 9.08
CA ARG A 80 1.90 1.43 8.03
C ARG A 80 0.85 1.80 6.99
N VAL A 81 -0.30 2.31 7.42
CA VAL A 81 -1.34 2.78 6.49
C VAL A 81 -0.83 3.96 5.66
N GLU A 82 -0.11 4.91 6.25
CA GLU A 82 0.51 6.03 5.54
C GLU A 82 1.54 5.57 4.50
N ALA A 83 2.37 4.58 4.84
CA ALA A 83 3.31 3.97 3.92
C ALA A 83 2.60 3.24 2.76
N GLU A 84 1.57 2.44 3.06
CA GLU A 84 0.74 1.73 2.06
C GLU A 84 0.04 2.72 1.12
N GLN A 85 -0.52 3.82 1.65
CA GLN A 85 -1.14 4.88 0.86
C GLN A 85 -0.11 5.63 0.00
N THR A 86 1.07 5.91 0.53
CA THR A 86 2.13 6.59 -0.22
C THR A 86 2.62 5.72 -1.38
N ALA A 87 2.86 4.44 -1.13
CA ALA A 87 3.21 3.47 -2.18
C ALA A 87 2.10 3.37 -3.23
N SER A 88 0.82 3.31 -2.82
CA SER A 88 -0.31 3.28 -3.76
C SER A 88 -0.42 4.55 -4.59
N ARG A 89 -0.22 5.74 -4.01
CA ARG A 89 -0.19 7.02 -4.74
C ARG A 89 0.96 7.07 -5.73
N GLN A 90 2.15 6.60 -5.33
CA GLN A 90 3.31 6.55 -6.20
C GLN A 90 3.09 5.60 -7.37
N ALA A 91 2.53 4.41 -7.13
CA ALA A 91 2.18 3.45 -8.16
C ALA A 91 1.14 4.02 -9.14
N ALA A 92 0.08 4.67 -8.65
CA ALA A 92 -0.93 5.29 -9.51
C ALA A 92 -0.36 6.44 -10.36
N ARG A 93 0.54 7.26 -9.76
CA ARG A 93 1.24 8.32 -10.49
C ARG A 93 2.14 7.72 -11.59
N PHE A 94 2.88 6.67 -11.27
CA PHE A 94 3.72 5.99 -12.25
C PHE A 94 2.89 5.36 -13.38
N GLU A 95 1.76 4.72 -13.06
CA GLU A 95 0.85 4.15 -14.06
C GLU A 95 0.31 5.24 -15.03
N SER A 96 -0.07 6.41 -14.51
CA SER A 96 -0.48 7.55 -15.35
C SER A 96 0.66 8.03 -16.25
N TRP A 97 1.84 8.20 -15.66
CA TRP A 97 3.05 8.63 -16.35
C TRP A 97 3.42 7.66 -17.50
N CYS A 98 3.35 6.35 -17.25
CA CYS A 98 3.58 5.32 -18.28
C CYS A 98 2.56 5.38 -19.43
N LYS A 99 1.29 5.66 -19.13
CA LYS A 99 0.25 5.83 -20.16
C LYS A 99 0.55 7.03 -21.06
N GLU A 100 1.03 8.13 -20.49
CA GLU A 100 1.43 9.33 -21.24
C GLU A 100 2.67 9.06 -22.11
N ALA A 101 3.72 8.46 -21.55
CA ALA A 101 4.91 8.08 -22.31
C ALA A 101 4.55 7.11 -23.46
N GLN A 102 3.69 6.12 -23.21
CA GLN A 102 3.24 5.17 -24.23
C GLN A 102 2.41 5.86 -25.33
N PHE A 103 1.64 6.91 -25.01
CA PHE A 103 0.91 7.71 -25.98
C PHE A 103 1.87 8.46 -26.91
N ASP A 104 2.88 9.14 -26.37
CA ASP A 104 3.87 9.88 -27.15
C ASP A 104 4.71 8.95 -28.04
N LEU A 105 5.12 7.80 -27.50
CA LEU A 105 5.81 6.76 -28.28
C LEU A 105 4.97 6.26 -29.46
N ARG A 106 3.67 6.02 -29.26
CA ARG A 106 2.76 5.61 -30.34
C ARG A 106 2.59 6.70 -31.39
N ALA A 107 2.49 7.97 -30.96
CA ALA A 107 2.42 9.10 -31.88
C ALA A 107 3.68 9.21 -32.76
N ALA A 108 4.83 8.78 -32.23
CA ALA A 108 6.10 8.69 -32.96
C ALA A 108 6.29 7.37 -33.75
N GLY A 109 5.31 6.47 -33.75
CA GLY A 109 5.32 5.22 -34.53
C GLY A 109 5.91 4.00 -33.80
N ALA A 110 6.15 4.08 -32.49
CA ALA A 110 6.58 2.92 -31.71
C ALA A 110 5.49 1.84 -31.61
N ARG A 111 5.92 0.60 -31.35
CA ARG A 111 5.01 -0.54 -31.16
C ARG A 111 4.15 -0.42 -29.91
N ALA A 112 3.03 -1.16 -29.91
CA ALA A 112 2.22 -1.33 -28.71
C ALA A 112 3.03 -2.03 -27.61
N HIS A 113 2.72 -1.74 -26.35
CA HIS A 113 3.36 -2.32 -25.15
C HIS A 113 4.86 -2.04 -25.00
N PHE A 114 5.40 -1.06 -25.73
CA PHE A 114 6.82 -0.67 -25.62
C PHE A 114 7.20 -0.30 -24.18
N VAL A 115 6.34 0.44 -23.48
CA VAL A 115 6.58 0.82 -22.07
C VAL A 115 6.54 -0.41 -21.17
N ASP A 116 5.60 -1.32 -21.39
CA ASP A 116 5.47 -2.56 -20.59
C ASP A 116 6.71 -3.47 -20.78
N ASP A 117 7.22 -3.57 -22.01
CA ASP A 117 8.40 -4.38 -22.34
C ASP A 117 9.70 -3.84 -21.71
N HIS A 118 9.74 -2.53 -21.45
CA HIS A 118 10.88 -1.82 -20.87
C HIS A 118 10.55 -1.21 -19.50
N TYR A 119 9.62 -1.83 -18.76
CA TYR A 119 9.02 -1.27 -17.54
C TYR A 119 10.05 -0.76 -16.53
N GLY A 120 11.10 -1.53 -16.24
CA GLY A 120 12.14 -1.14 -15.28
C GLY A 120 12.93 0.09 -15.72
N TRP A 121 13.20 0.25 -17.03
CA TRP A 121 13.87 1.45 -17.54
C TRP A 121 13.00 2.69 -17.38
N PHE A 122 11.71 2.56 -17.67
CA PHE A 122 10.73 3.64 -17.49
C PHE A 122 10.52 3.98 -16.00
N GLU A 123 10.60 2.99 -15.12
CA GLU A 123 10.57 3.19 -13.66
C GLU A 123 11.76 4.03 -13.20
N ASP A 124 12.97 3.74 -13.68
CA ASP A 124 14.17 4.53 -13.36
C ASP A 124 14.06 5.99 -13.84
N GLN A 125 13.49 6.22 -15.03
CA GLN A 125 13.27 7.58 -15.54
C GLN A 125 12.24 8.35 -14.72
N PHE A 126 11.15 7.68 -14.33
CA PHE A 126 10.13 8.26 -13.46
C PHE A 126 10.70 8.63 -12.09
N VAL A 127 11.49 7.72 -11.47
CA VAL A 127 12.16 7.97 -10.19
C VAL A 127 13.16 9.13 -10.30
N SER A 128 13.81 9.28 -11.45
CA SER A 128 14.71 10.40 -11.74
C SER A 128 13.98 11.74 -11.98
N GLY A 129 12.65 11.76 -11.98
CA GLY A 129 11.84 12.96 -12.16
C GLY A 129 11.72 13.43 -13.60
N MET A 130 11.97 12.56 -14.58
CA MET A 130 11.85 12.89 -16.00
C MET A 130 10.38 13.02 -16.41
N GLU A 131 10.07 13.98 -17.27
CA GLU A 131 8.74 14.12 -17.87
C GLU A 131 8.47 12.97 -18.85
N PRO A 132 7.22 12.48 -18.97
CA PRO A 132 6.89 11.30 -19.80
C PRO A 132 7.33 11.45 -21.26
N LYS A 133 7.15 12.66 -21.82
CA LYS A 133 7.52 12.99 -23.20
C LYS A 133 9.02 12.93 -23.43
N ASP A 134 9.81 13.41 -22.48
CA ASP A 134 11.26 13.40 -22.57
C ASP A 134 11.78 11.96 -22.47
N ALA A 135 11.19 11.15 -21.60
CA ALA A 135 11.49 9.72 -21.52
C ALA A 135 11.12 8.98 -22.82
N ALA A 136 9.98 9.29 -23.43
CA ALA A 136 9.57 8.74 -24.72
C ALA A 136 10.58 9.09 -25.84
N ASN A 137 11.01 10.36 -25.92
CA ASN A 137 12.01 10.79 -26.89
C ASN A 137 13.35 10.10 -26.66
N LEU A 138 13.79 10.02 -25.40
CA LEU A 138 15.05 9.38 -25.03
C LEU A 138 15.01 7.87 -25.34
N ALA A 139 13.88 7.21 -25.11
CA ALA A 139 13.69 5.80 -25.44
C ALA A 139 13.87 5.52 -26.95
N LEU A 140 13.32 6.38 -27.81
CA LEU A 140 13.48 6.28 -29.27
C LEU A 140 14.93 6.55 -29.70
N GLN A 141 15.62 7.47 -29.05
CA GLN A 141 17.02 7.79 -29.35
C GLN A 141 17.98 6.71 -28.86
N SER A 142 17.66 6.06 -27.73
CA SER A 142 18.53 5.08 -27.07
C SER A 142 18.38 3.67 -27.63
N ASN A 143 17.51 3.47 -28.63
CA ASN A 143 17.27 2.20 -29.30
C ASN A 143 17.09 1.03 -28.32
N LEU A 144 16.23 1.20 -27.30
CA LEU A 144 16.07 0.25 -26.18
C LEU A 144 15.75 -1.20 -26.63
N ASP A 145 15.19 -1.38 -27.81
CA ASP A 145 14.93 -2.72 -28.39
C ASP A 145 16.21 -3.43 -28.87
N GLU A 146 17.32 -2.74 -29.20
CA GLU A 146 18.60 -3.37 -29.61
C GLU A 146 19.39 -3.96 -28.44
N ALA A 147 19.16 -3.47 -27.21
CA ALA A 147 19.90 -3.88 -26.02
C ALA A 147 19.62 -5.35 -25.58
N ARG A 148 18.70 -6.07 -26.23
CA ARG A 148 18.42 -7.51 -25.98
C ARG A 148 19.24 -8.48 -26.84
N SER A 149 20.28 -8.00 -27.53
CA SER A 149 21.23 -8.85 -28.27
C SER A 149 22.56 -8.98 -27.51
N ASN A 150 22.58 -9.76 -26.42
CA ASN A 150 23.76 -10.44 -25.87
C ASN A 150 23.36 -11.50 -24.86
#